data_AF-A0A7K1CVW9-F1
#
_entry.id   AF-A0A7K1CVW9-F1
#
_cell.length_a   1.000
_cell.length_b   1.000
_cell.length_c   1.000
_cell.angle_alpha   90.00
_cell.angle_beta   90.00
_cell.angle_gamma   90.00
#
_symmetry.space_group_name_H-M   'P 1'
#
loop_
_entity.id
_entity.type
_entity.pdbx_description
1 polymer ?
#
loop_
_entity_poly.entity_id
_entity_poly.type
_entity_poly.pdbx_seq_one_letter_code
_entity_poly.pdbx_strand_id
1 'polypeptide(L)'
;MPAIVIIGAQWGDEGKGKATDLLGSAVDYVVRYQGGNNAGHTVVINTPTGKEKYALHLLPSGILSPNVVPVIGNGVVIDLAVMFKELDGLIERGIDVSKLKVSANAHVIAPYHVMQDKVVERFLGKRQIGTTGRGIGPTYADKMSRIGIRIQDLYDASILSQKVEAALATKNELFVKIYNRRAVEAAQVTETLLSFADRLKPYVTDTSLLLNNALSENKTILLEGGQGTLLDVDHGTYPFVTSSNPVAGGAATGSGIGPNKISTVIGIVKAYTTRVGAGPFPTELFDQNGKELRDVGGEFGTTTGRERRCGWYDAPV
;
A
#
# COMPACT_ATOMS: atom_id res chain seq x y z
N MET A 1 24.55 6.22 -3.32
CA MET A 1 23.93 5.05 -2.66
C MET A 1 22.79 4.57 -3.54
N PRO A 2 23.02 3.64 -4.47
CA PRO A 2 21.95 3.24 -5.38
C PRO A 2 21.07 2.20 -4.67
N ALA A 3 19.78 2.51 -4.53
CA ALA A 3 18.75 1.77 -3.79
C ALA A 3 18.97 1.56 -2.27
N ILE A 4 18.21 2.30 -1.48
CA ILE A 4 18.05 2.18 -0.02
C ILE A 4 16.63 1.69 0.25
N VAL A 5 16.44 0.67 1.10
CA VAL A 5 15.10 0.21 1.51
C VAL A 5 14.79 0.68 2.91
N ILE A 6 13.61 1.23 3.13
CA ILE A 6 13.03 1.46 4.47
C ILE A 6 11.96 0.41 4.72
N ILE A 7 12.11 -0.33 5.82
CA ILE A 7 11.11 -1.31 6.30
C ILE A 7 10.68 -0.97 7.72
N GLY A 8 9.51 -1.48 8.12
CA GLY A 8 9.05 -1.42 9.50
C GLY A 8 9.42 -2.73 10.15
N ALA A 9 10.11 -2.71 11.30
CA ALA A 9 10.57 -3.94 11.93
C ALA A 9 9.46 -4.65 12.75
N GLN A 10 8.32 -4.00 12.97
CA GLN A 10 7.26 -4.47 13.88
C GLN A 10 5.97 -4.80 13.11
N TRP A 11 4.79 -4.53 13.69
CA TRP A 11 3.47 -4.72 13.06
C TRP A 11 2.96 -3.47 12.33
N GLY A 12 3.86 -2.67 11.76
CA GLY A 12 3.53 -1.41 11.10
C GLY A 12 3.48 -0.22 12.05
N ASP A 13 3.21 0.96 11.48
CA ASP A 13 3.11 2.23 12.21
C ASP A 13 4.39 2.69 12.98
N GLU A 14 5.56 2.20 12.59
CA GLU A 14 6.83 2.54 13.26
C GLU A 14 7.33 3.98 12.95
N GLY A 15 6.56 4.76 12.18
CA GLY A 15 6.96 6.10 11.75
C GLY A 15 7.78 6.14 10.46
N LYS A 16 7.69 5.10 9.61
CA LYS A 16 8.39 5.02 8.32
C LYS A 16 8.21 6.27 7.45
N GLY A 17 6.99 6.79 7.31
CA GLY A 17 6.73 7.98 6.49
C GLY A 17 7.55 9.20 6.92
N LYS A 18 7.79 9.36 8.23
CA LYS A 18 8.67 10.41 8.76
C LYS A 18 10.15 10.16 8.43
N ALA A 19 10.60 8.90 8.49
CA ALA A 19 11.96 8.55 8.07
C ALA A 19 12.16 8.78 6.57
N THR A 20 11.18 8.41 5.75
CA THR A 20 11.19 8.67 4.30
C THR A 20 11.20 10.16 3.99
N ASP A 21 10.42 10.96 4.71
CA ASP A 21 10.40 12.42 4.58
C ASP A 21 11.74 13.07 4.94
N LEU A 22 12.36 12.67 6.07
CA LEU A 22 13.68 13.16 6.47
C LEU A 22 14.78 12.84 5.45
N LEU A 23 14.67 11.71 4.75
CA LEU A 23 15.58 11.31 3.69
C LEU A 23 15.18 11.85 2.32
N GLY A 24 13.94 12.33 2.16
CA GLY A 24 13.34 12.71 0.88
C GLY A 24 14.09 13.83 0.17
N SER A 25 14.70 14.75 0.91
CA SER A 25 15.51 15.83 0.34
C SER A 25 16.86 15.38 -0.24
N ALA A 26 17.31 14.17 0.09
CA ALA A 26 18.61 13.62 -0.29
C ALA A 26 18.52 12.51 -1.35
N VAL A 27 17.33 12.25 -1.92
CA VAL A 27 17.11 11.18 -2.89
C VAL A 27 16.45 11.71 -4.17
N ASP A 28 16.66 11.01 -5.29
CA ASP A 28 16.08 11.37 -6.58
C ASP A 28 14.72 10.70 -6.79
N TYR A 29 14.52 9.49 -6.25
CA TYR A 29 13.29 8.71 -6.39
C TYR A 29 12.81 8.17 -5.04
N VAL A 30 11.49 8.17 -4.83
CA VAL A 30 10.84 7.45 -3.73
C VAL A 30 9.82 6.48 -4.30
N VAL A 31 9.99 5.19 -4.00
CA VAL A 31 9.27 4.08 -4.65
C VAL A 31 8.48 3.29 -3.62
N ARG A 32 7.15 3.29 -3.74
CA ARG A 32 6.31 2.31 -3.04
C ARG A 32 6.36 0.99 -3.81
N TYR A 33 6.81 -0.08 -3.16
CA TYR A 33 7.02 -1.38 -3.83
C TYR A 33 5.96 -2.43 -3.51
N GLN A 34 5.15 -2.26 -2.46
CA GLN A 34 4.14 -3.24 -2.07
C GLN A 34 2.92 -2.60 -1.38
N GLY A 35 1.90 -3.43 -1.20
CA GLY A 35 0.68 -3.12 -0.48
C GLY A 35 -0.27 -2.35 -1.39
N GLY A 36 -1.09 -1.49 -0.80
CA GLY A 36 -1.94 -0.58 -1.54
C GLY A 36 -2.34 0.58 -0.66
N ASN A 37 -3.60 0.98 -0.79
CA ASN A 37 -4.24 1.98 0.06
C ASN A 37 -4.54 1.46 1.48
N ASN A 38 -4.10 0.25 1.87
CA ASN A 38 -4.15 -0.22 3.27
C ASN A 38 -2.96 0.27 4.11
N ALA A 39 -1.95 0.83 3.48
CA ALA A 39 -0.95 1.64 4.17
C ALA A 39 -1.51 3.04 4.41
N GLY A 40 -0.95 3.72 5.40
CA GLY A 40 -1.25 5.12 5.66
C GLY A 40 -0.14 5.71 6.48
N HIS A 41 0.32 6.90 6.11
CA HIS A 41 1.23 7.67 6.94
C HIS A 41 0.88 9.15 6.85
N THR A 42 1.13 9.87 7.93
CA THR A 42 0.98 11.32 7.97
C THR A 42 2.36 11.96 7.84
N VAL A 43 2.54 12.78 6.81
CA VAL A 43 3.73 13.64 6.66
C VAL A 43 3.38 15.03 7.18
N VAL A 44 4.34 15.66 7.85
CA VAL A 44 4.22 17.03 8.33
C VAL A 44 5.27 17.88 7.62
N ILE A 45 4.83 18.76 6.73
CA ILE A 45 5.73 19.64 5.98
C ILE A 45 5.74 21.01 6.66
N ASN A 46 6.92 21.63 6.76
CA ASN A 46 7.03 23.03 7.11
C ASN A 46 6.77 23.88 5.86
N THR A 47 5.74 24.70 5.89
CA THR A 47 5.42 25.71 4.88
C THR A 47 5.75 27.10 5.42
N PRO A 48 5.85 28.14 4.56
CA PRO A 48 6.02 29.52 5.03
C PRO A 48 4.92 30.00 5.99
N THR A 49 3.74 29.37 5.93
CA THR A 49 2.56 29.68 6.75
C THR A 49 2.42 28.81 8.00
N GLY A 50 3.29 27.81 8.21
CA GLY A 50 3.29 26.97 9.40
C GLY A 50 3.60 25.50 9.13
N LYS A 51 3.01 24.60 9.91
CA LYS A 51 3.13 23.15 9.71
C LYS A 51 1.85 22.60 9.09
N GLU A 52 1.98 21.94 7.96
CA GLU A 52 0.86 21.33 7.27
C GLU A 52 0.93 19.80 7.33
N LYS A 53 -0.20 19.17 7.66
CA LYS A 53 -0.33 17.72 7.73
C LYS A 53 -0.91 17.17 6.42
N TYR A 54 -0.32 16.11 5.90
CA TYR A 54 -0.79 15.38 4.72
C TYR A 54 -0.91 13.91 5.07
N ALA A 55 -2.10 13.34 4.90
CA ALA A 55 -2.33 11.91 5.06
C ALA A 55 -2.27 11.25 3.69
N LEU A 56 -1.27 10.40 3.47
CA LEU A 56 -1.09 9.63 2.24
C LEU A 56 -1.36 8.15 2.53
N HIS A 57 -2.00 7.46 1.60
CA HIS A 57 -2.25 6.02 1.71
C HIS A 57 -1.57 5.26 0.58
N LEU A 58 -1.86 5.62 -0.66
CA LEU A 58 -1.29 4.95 -1.83
C LEU A 58 -0.04 5.65 -2.36
N LEU A 59 -0.04 6.99 -2.35
CA LEU A 59 1.03 7.77 -2.93
C LEU A 59 2.33 7.63 -2.11
N PRO A 60 3.50 7.50 -2.76
CA PRO A 60 4.78 7.53 -2.08
C PRO A 60 5.00 8.89 -1.39
N SER A 61 5.65 8.91 -0.23
CA SER A 61 5.82 10.14 0.56
C SER A 61 6.59 11.23 -0.21
N GLY A 62 7.44 10.81 -1.16
CA GLY A 62 8.20 11.69 -2.05
C GLY A 62 7.35 12.60 -2.94
N ILE A 63 6.04 12.37 -3.08
CA ILE A 63 5.11 13.27 -3.81
C ILE A 63 5.07 14.69 -3.20
N LEU A 64 5.46 14.82 -1.93
CA LEU A 64 5.50 16.09 -1.22
C LEU A 64 6.85 16.83 -1.37
N SER A 65 7.84 16.19 -1.99
CA SER A 65 9.19 16.73 -2.15
C SER A 65 9.39 17.23 -3.59
N PRO A 66 9.66 18.53 -3.82
CA PRO A 66 9.74 19.10 -5.17
C PRO A 66 10.80 18.46 -6.07
N ASN A 67 11.89 17.92 -5.52
CA ASN A 67 13.00 17.37 -6.30
C ASN A 67 12.93 15.85 -6.48
N VAL A 68 11.91 15.19 -5.94
CA VAL A 68 11.78 13.74 -5.94
C VAL A 68 10.82 13.31 -7.02
N VAL A 69 11.12 12.18 -7.68
CA VAL A 69 10.20 11.47 -8.56
C VAL A 69 9.51 10.36 -7.75
N PRO A 70 8.22 10.50 -7.40
CA PRO A 70 7.49 9.45 -6.70
C PRO A 70 7.08 8.35 -7.69
N VAL A 71 7.27 7.10 -7.29
CA VAL A 71 7.00 5.92 -8.12
C VAL A 71 6.12 4.91 -7.38
N ILE A 72 5.05 4.46 -8.02
CA ILE A 72 4.28 3.30 -7.60
C ILE A 72 4.76 2.09 -8.42
N GLY A 73 5.48 1.17 -7.76
CA GLY A 73 6.06 -0.02 -8.37
C GLY A 73 5.04 -1.10 -8.71
N ASN A 74 5.48 -2.13 -9.45
CA ASN A 74 4.64 -3.22 -9.93
C ASN A 74 4.10 -4.14 -8.81
N GLY A 75 4.70 -4.09 -7.63
CA GLY A 75 4.25 -4.87 -6.48
C GLY A 75 3.04 -4.28 -5.75
N VAL A 76 2.66 -3.03 -6.05
CA VAL A 76 1.51 -2.34 -5.43
C VAL A 76 0.20 -2.75 -6.12
N VAL A 77 -0.87 -2.86 -5.32
CA VAL A 77 -2.27 -2.96 -5.78
C VAL A 77 -2.95 -1.59 -5.64
N ILE A 78 -3.56 -1.10 -6.73
CA ILE A 78 -4.00 0.28 -6.88
C ILE A 78 -5.52 0.34 -6.97
N ASP A 79 -6.15 1.01 -6.00
CA ASP A 79 -7.52 1.50 -6.15
C ASP A 79 -7.46 2.87 -6.82
N LEU A 80 -7.90 2.96 -8.07
CA LEU A 80 -7.80 4.18 -8.88
C LEU A 80 -8.66 5.31 -8.33
N ALA A 81 -9.83 5.00 -7.76
CA ALA A 81 -10.69 6.02 -7.16
C ALA A 81 -10.02 6.64 -5.92
N VAL A 82 -9.36 5.83 -5.09
CA VAL A 82 -8.61 6.32 -3.94
C VAL A 82 -7.35 7.09 -4.37
N MET A 83 -6.61 6.58 -5.37
CA MET A 83 -5.45 7.29 -5.91
C MET A 83 -5.80 8.68 -6.41
N PHE A 84 -6.85 8.80 -7.22
CA PHE A 84 -7.25 10.10 -7.77
C PHE A 84 -7.81 11.03 -6.71
N LYS A 85 -8.54 10.52 -5.72
CA LYS A 85 -8.95 11.32 -4.56
C LYS A 85 -7.76 11.90 -3.79
N GLU A 86 -6.69 11.12 -3.59
CA GLU A 86 -5.45 11.62 -2.98
C GLU A 86 -4.79 12.68 -3.87
N LEU A 87 -4.68 12.44 -5.18
CA LEU A 87 -4.10 13.40 -6.13
C LEU A 87 -4.87 14.71 -6.18
N ASP A 88 -6.20 14.66 -6.24
CA ASP A 88 -7.07 15.85 -6.23
C ASP A 88 -6.85 16.68 -4.96
N GLY A 89 -6.82 16.03 -3.79
CA GLY A 89 -6.56 16.72 -2.52
C GLY A 89 -5.16 17.33 -2.42
N LEU A 90 -4.16 16.80 -3.12
CA LEU A 90 -2.83 17.40 -3.22
C LEU A 90 -2.83 18.61 -4.17
N ILE A 91 -3.48 18.49 -5.33
CA ILE A 91 -3.59 19.57 -6.33
C ILE A 91 -4.34 20.77 -5.74
N GLU A 92 -5.45 20.55 -5.03
CA GLU A 92 -6.21 21.61 -4.35
C GLU A 92 -5.37 22.41 -3.34
N ARG A 93 -4.31 21.80 -2.82
CA ARG A 93 -3.36 22.40 -1.87
C ARG A 93 -2.10 22.93 -2.56
N GLY A 94 -2.08 22.98 -3.89
CA GLY A 94 -0.97 23.53 -4.68
C GLY A 94 0.26 22.62 -4.79
N ILE A 95 0.14 21.33 -4.49
CA ILE A 95 1.24 20.37 -4.65
C ILE A 95 1.30 19.89 -6.10
N ASP A 96 2.48 19.99 -6.72
CA ASP A 96 2.75 19.45 -8.05
C ASP A 96 2.86 17.92 -8.02
N VAL A 97 1.90 17.25 -8.66
CA VAL A 97 1.85 15.79 -8.77
C VAL A 97 2.33 15.25 -10.13
N SER A 98 2.74 16.13 -11.05
CA SER A 98 3.08 15.78 -12.44
C SER A 98 4.25 14.79 -12.57
N LYS A 99 5.12 14.74 -11.55
CA LYS A 99 6.28 13.85 -11.51
C LYS A 99 5.93 12.40 -11.19
N LEU A 100 4.71 12.11 -10.72
CA LEU A 100 4.30 10.75 -10.37
C LEU A 100 4.47 9.78 -11.53
N LYS A 101 5.01 8.61 -11.21
CA LYS A 101 5.12 7.47 -12.13
C LYS A 101 4.39 6.26 -11.55
N VAL A 102 3.58 5.62 -12.38
CA VAL A 102 2.79 4.43 -12.02
C VAL A 102 3.18 3.29 -12.93
N SER A 103 3.48 2.12 -12.34
CA SER A 103 3.83 0.94 -13.11
C SER A 103 2.66 0.46 -13.96
N ALA A 104 2.89 0.29 -15.26
CA ALA A 104 1.96 -0.40 -16.16
C ALA A 104 1.66 -1.86 -15.72
N ASN A 105 2.55 -2.44 -14.90
CA ASN A 105 2.44 -3.80 -14.36
C ASN A 105 1.82 -3.89 -12.97
N ALA A 106 1.51 -2.76 -12.31
CA ALA A 106 0.76 -2.77 -11.05
C ALA A 106 -0.65 -3.33 -11.27
N HIS A 107 -1.20 -3.99 -10.25
CA HIS A 107 -2.54 -4.58 -10.32
C HIS A 107 -3.61 -3.59 -9.84
N VAL A 108 -4.82 -3.71 -10.37
CA VAL A 108 -5.93 -2.82 -10.06
C VAL A 108 -6.87 -3.47 -9.04
N ILE A 109 -7.17 -2.75 -7.97
CA ILE A 109 -8.23 -3.09 -7.03
C ILE A 109 -9.56 -2.68 -7.67
N ALA A 110 -10.17 -3.59 -8.42
CA ALA A 110 -11.53 -3.42 -8.94
C ALA A 110 -12.60 -3.43 -7.83
N PRO A 111 -13.80 -2.84 -8.05
CA PRO A 111 -14.87 -2.76 -7.05
C PRO A 111 -15.28 -4.11 -6.43
N TYR A 112 -15.25 -5.19 -7.21
CA TYR A 112 -15.58 -6.52 -6.71
C TYR A 112 -14.59 -7.04 -5.66
N HIS A 113 -13.32 -6.60 -5.68
CA HIS A 113 -12.35 -6.98 -4.66
C HIS A 113 -12.70 -6.36 -3.31
N VAL A 114 -13.09 -5.08 -3.30
CA VAL A 114 -13.53 -4.37 -2.09
C VAL A 114 -14.78 -5.04 -1.52
N MET A 115 -15.72 -5.41 -2.38
CA MET A 115 -16.91 -6.16 -1.97
C MET A 115 -16.52 -7.53 -1.38
N GLN A 116 -15.68 -8.29 -2.08
CA GLN A 116 -15.23 -9.62 -1.66
C GLN A 116 -14.56 -9.58 -0.29
N ASP A 117 -13.62 -8.65 -0.07
CA ASP A 117 -12.90 -8.48 1.19
C ASP A 117 -13.88 -8.27 2.37
N LYS A 118 -14.80 -7.31 2.22
CA LYS A 118 -15.80 -7.00 3.24
C LYS A 118 -16.78 -8.16 3.50
N VAL A 119 -17.15 -8.90 2.47
CA VAL A 119 -18.10 -10.01 2.56
C VAL A 119 -17.46 -11.23 3.22
N VAL A 120 -16.24 -11.60 2.81
CA VAL A 120 -15.49 -12.72 3.38
C VAL A 120 -15.20 -12.47 4.85
N GLU A 121 -14.71 -11.28 5.23
CA GLU A 121 -14.47 -10.94 6.64
C GLU A 121 -15.75 -11.05 7.48
N ARG A 122 -16.89 -10.58 6.96
CA ARG A 122 -18.17 -10.71 7.68
C ARG A 122 -18.54 -12.17 7.90
N PHE A 123 -18.29 -13.03 6.91
CA PHE A 123 -18.63 -14.45 6.96
C PHE A 123 -17.73 -15.26 7.91
N LEU A 124 -16.49 -14.80 8.15
CA LEU A 124 -15.58 -15.42 9.11
C LEU A 124 -16.05 -15.29 10.58
N GLY A 125 -16.94 -14.35 10.88
CA GLY A 125 -17.50 -14.15 12.21
C GLY A 125 -16.41 -13.91 13.26
N LYS A 126 -16.31 -14.78 14.28
CA LYS A 126 -15.28 -14.67 15.34
C LYS A 126 -13.85 -14.94 14.84
N ARG A 127 -13.67 -15.46 13.63
CA ARG A 127 -12.36 -15.80 13.03
C ARG A 127 -11.86 -14.71 12.07
N GLN A 128 -12.37 -13.49 12.21
CA GLN A 128 -11.94 -12.36 11.41
C GLN A 128 -10.43 -12.12 11.55
N ILE A 129 -9.80 -11.81 10.43
CA ILE A 129 -8.40 -11.38 10.39
C ILE A 129 -8.32 -9.91 10.84
N GLY A 130 -9.36 -9.13 10.56
CA GLY A 130 -9.39 -7.69 10.76
C GLY A 130 -8.78 -6.94 9.58
N THR A 131 -9.13 -7.33 8.35
CA THR A 131 -8.64 -6.64 7.15
C THR A 131 -9.12 -5.19 7.10
N THR A 132 -8.48 -4.37 6.26
CA THR A 132 -8.90 -2.97 6.07
C THR A 132 -10.19 -2.85 5.24
N GLY A 133 -10.72 -3.95 4.69
CA GLY A 133 -11.89 -3.95 3.81
C GLY A 133 -11.67 -3.14 2.54
N ARG A 134 -10.42 -3.06 2.06
CA ARG A 134 -9.99 -2.25 0.89
C ARG A 134 -9.70 -3.10 -0.34
N GLY A 135 -9.94 -4.41 -0.30
CA GLY A 135 -9.76 -5.29 -1.45
C GLY A 135 -8.34 -5.80 -1.67
N ILE A 136 -7.41 -5.52 -0.76
CA ILE A 136 -5.98 -5.87 -0.89
C ILE A 136 -5.78 -7.37 -1.08
N GLY A 137 -6.29 -8.18 -0.15
CA GLY A 137 -6.13 -9.63 -0.17
C GLY A 137 -6.72 -10.25 -1.44
N PRO A 138 -7.99 -9.97 -1.78
CA PRO A 138 -8.57 -10.45 -3.03
C PRO A 138 -7.78 -10.06 -4.28
N THR A 139 -7.25 -8.83 -4.37
CA THR A 139 -6.45 -8.43 -5.55
C THR A 139 -5.11 -9.16 -5.63
N TYR A 140 -4.42 -9.39 -4.50
CA TYR A 140 -3.23 -10.23 -4.49
C TYR A 140 -3.53 -11.70 -4.81
N ALA A 141 -4.68 -12.22 -4.36
CA ALA A 141 -5.12 -13.57 -4.72
C ALA A 141 -5.36 -13.70 -6.24
N ASP A 142 -5.96 -12.70 -6.87
CA ASP A 142 -6.17 -12.64 -8.31
C ASP A 142 -4.85 -12.55 -9.08
N LYS A 143 -3.89 -11.75 -8.58
CA LYS A 143 -2.52 -11.71 -9.10
C LYS A 143 -1.88 -13.10 -9.10
N MET A 144 -1.92 -13.80 -7.97
CA MET A 144 -1.31 -15.13 -7.84
C MET A 144 -2.07 -16.21 -8.63
N SER A 145 -3.38 -16.04 -8.79
CA SER A 145 -4.23 -16.90 -9.63
C SER A 145 -4.08 -16.61 -11.12
N ARG A 146 -3.34 -15.55 -11.50
CA ARG A 146 -3.10 -15.10 -12.88
C ARG A 146 -4.39 -14.68 -13.62
N ILE A 147 -5.38 -14.17 -12.87
CA ILE A 147 -6.64 -13.62 -13.40
C ILE A 147 -6.81 -12.12 -13.10
N GLY A 148 -5.82 -11.51 -12.43
CA GLY A 148 -5.87 -10.11 -12.04
C GLY A 148 -5.77 -9.14 -13.22
N ILE A 149 -6.36 -7.96 -13.00
CA ILE A 149 -6.32 -6.82 -13.94
C ILE A 149 -5.11 -5.96 -13.60
N ARG A 150 -4.34 -5.56 -14.61
CA ARG A 150 -3.19 -4.65 -14.48
C ARG A 150 -3.47 -3.29 -15.10
N ILE A 151 -2.70 -2.28 -14.72
CA ILE A 151 -2.83 -0.91 -15.21
C ILE A 151 -2.80 -0.83 -16.74
N GLN A 152 -1.91 -1.59 -17.40
CA GLN A 152 -1.82 -1.62 -18.86
C GLN A 152 -3.10 -2.11 -19.54
N ASP A 153 -3.91 -2.94 -18.86
CA ASP A 153 -5.12 -3.51 -19.43
C ASP A 153 -6.21 -2.45 -19.64
N LEU A 154 -6.12 -1.29 -18.97
CA LEU A 154 -7.05 -0.18 -19.15
C LEU A 154 -6.96 0.47 -20.55
N TYR A 155 -5.90 0.17 -21.31
CA TYR A 155 -5.67 0.75 -22.64
C TYR A 155 -6.11 -0.18 -23.79
N ASP A 156 -6.74 -1.31 -23.47
CA ASP A 156 -7.44 -2.16 -24.44
C ASP A 156 -8.79 -2.59 -23.86
N ALA A 157 -9.86 -1.90 -24.28
CA ALA A 157 -11.21 -2.13 -23.76
C ALA A 157 -11.72 -3.55 -24.01
N SER A 158 -11.33 -4.17 -25.13
CA SER A 158 -11.76 -5.53 -25.48
C SER A 158 -11.10 -6.55 -24.55
N ILE A 159 -9.78 -6.45 -24.38
CA ILE A 159 -9.03 -7.32 -23.46
C ILE A 159 -9.49 -7.09 -22.01
N LEU A 160 -9.74 -5.85 -21.62
CA LEU A 160 -10.23 -5.54 -20.27
C LEU A 160 -11.57 -6.22 -19.99
N SER A 161 -12.55 -6.13 -20.91
CA SER A 161 -13.86 -6.77 -20.72
C SER A 161 -13.71 -8.28 -20.54
N GLN A 162 -12.94 -8.93 -21.41
CA GLN A 162 -12.69 -10.38 -21.33
C GLN A 162 -12.04 -10.77 -20.00
N LYS A 163 -11.08 -9.98 -19.51
CA LYS A 163 -10.43 -10.22 -18.21
C LYS A 163 -11.38 -10.04 -17.04
N VAL A 164 -12.21 -9.00 -17.06
CA VAL A 164 -13.22 -8.75 -16.01
C VAL A 164 -14.23 -9.89 -15.97
N GLU A 165 -14.74 -10.32 -17.13
CA GLU A 165 -15.67 -11.45 -17.25
C GLU A 165 -15.06 -12.74 -16.71
N ALA A 166 -13.83 -13.06 -17.12
CA ALA A 166 -13.11 -14.25 -16.64
C ALA A 166 -12.87 -14.21 -15.12
N ALA A 167 -12.47 -13.05 -14.58
CA ALA A 167 -12.25 -12.88 -13.15
C ALA A 167 -13.54 -13.00 -12.34
N LEU A 168 -14.68 -12.58 -12.89
CA LEU A 168 -16.00 -12.64 -12.25
C LEU A 168 -16.70 -13.98 -12.41
N ALA A 169 -16.36 -14.80 -13.41
CA ALA A 169 -17.04 -16.07 -13.68
C ALA A 169 -17.15 -16.97 -12.44
N THR A 170 -16.03 -17.21 -11.74
CA THR A 170 -16.06 -18.01 -10.49
C THR A 170 -16.47 -17.18 -9.28
N LYS A 171 -16.14 -15.89 -9.24
CA LYS A 171 -16.47 -15.03 -8.09
C LYS A 171 -17.96 -14.81 -7.93
N ASN A 172 -18.69 -14.61 -9.02
CA ASN A 172 -20.15 -14.42 -8.99
C ASN A 172 -20.86 -15.68 -8.48
N GLU A 173 -20.36 -16.88 -8.82
CA GLU A 173 -20.87 -18.13 -8.25
C GLU A 173 -20.70 -18.15 -6.72
N LEU A 174 -19.53 -17.75 -6.20
CA LEU A 174 -19.29 -17.65 -4.76
C LEU A 174 -20.18 -16.57 -4.12
N PHE A 175 -20.29 -15.40 -4.74
CA PHE A 175 -21.11 -14.29 -4.23
C PHE A 175 -22.57 -14.68 -4.11
N VAL A 176 -23.15 -15.27 -5.15
CA VAL A 176 -24.56 -15.65 -5.18
C VAL A 176 -24.82 -16.86 -4.28
N LYS A 177 -24.07 -17.95 -4.44
CA LYS A 177 -24.41 -19.24 -3.84
C LYS A 177 -23.94 -19.38 -2.39
N ILE A 178 -22.80 -18.77 -2.03
CA ILE A 178 -22.21 -18.92 -0.69
C ILE A 178 -22.53 -17.69 0.17
N TYR A 179 -22.33 -16.51 -0.38
CA TYR A 179 -22.41 -15.27 0.39
C TYR A 179 -23.76 -14.55 0.32
N ASN A 180 -24.72 -15.08 -0.46
CA ASN A 180 -26.03 -14.48 -0.68
C ASN A 180 -25.93 -12.99 -1.07
N ARG A 181 -25.06 -12.72 -2.05
CA ARG A 181 -24.84 -11.40 -2.66
C ARG A 181 -25.26 -11.42 -4.12
N ARG A 182 -25.71 -10.26 -4.61
CA ARG A 182 -25.99 -10.11 -6.04
C ARG A 182 -24.69 -10.30 -6.82
N ALA A 183 -24.81 -10.91 -7.99
CA ALA A 183 -23.72 -10.98 -8.95
C ALA A 183 -23.26 -9.56 -9.32
N VAL A 184 -21.96 -9.43 -9.57
CA VAL A 184 -21.36 -8.19 -10.08
C VAL A 184 -21.46 -8.21 -11.60
N GLU A 185 -21.97 -7.13 -12.17
CA GLU A 185 -22.06 -6.96 -13.62
C GLU A 185 -20.69 -6.58 -14.20
N ALA A 186 -20.16 -7.42 -15.09
CA ALA A 186 -18.85 -7.22 -15.71
C ALA A 186 -18.79 -5.89 -16.48
N ALA A 187 -19.85 -5.56 -17.23
CA ALA A 187 -19.94 -4.31 -17.99
C ALA A 187 -19.76 -3.06 -17.11
N GLN A 188 -20.41 -3.02 -15.93
CA GLN A 188 -20.30 -1.88 -15.00
C GLN A 188 -18.89 -1.74 -14.43
N VAL A 189 -18.23 -2.86 -14.13
CA VAL A 189 -16.84 -2.86 -13.67
C VAL A 189 -15.91 -2.35 -14.77
N THR A 190 -16.05 -2.85 -15.99
CA THR A 190 -15.27 -2.43 -17.15
C THR A 190 -15.44 -0.93 -17.41
N GLU A 191 -16.67 -0.44 -17.47
CA GLU A 191 -16.99 0.99 -17.64
C GLU A 191 -16.34 1.85 -16.54
N THR A 192 -16.48 1.43 -15.28
CA THR A 192 -15.86 2.14 -14.15
C THR A 192 -14.34 2.22 -14.30
N LEU A 193 -13.69 1.13 -14.69
CA LEU A 193 -12.23 1.10 -14.86
C LEU A 193 -11.77 1.97 -16.04
N LEU A 194 -12.48 1.91 -17.17
CA LEU A 194 -12.17 2.72 -18.36
C LEU A 194 -12.33 4.21 -18.11
N SER A 195 -13.24 4.63 -17.21
CA SER A 195 -13.43 6.05 -16.87
C SER A 195 -12.17 6.74 -16.32
N PHE A 196 -11.20 5.95 -15.83
CA PHE A 196 -9.93 6.44 -15.30
C PHE A 196 -8.80 6.48 -16.33
N ALA A 197 -8.93 5.83 -17.50
CA ALA A 197 -7.81 5.54 -18.39
C ALA A 197 -7.10 6.80 -18.90
N ASP A 198 -7.87 7.79 -19.37
CA ASP A 198 -7.34 9.04 -19.93
C ASP A 198 -6.60 9.86 -18.86
N ARG A 199 -7.19 9.98 -17.67
CA ARG A 199 -6.61 10.72 -16.56
C ARG A 199 -5.35 10.04 -16.00
N LEU A 200 -5.27 8.72 -16.11
CA LEU A 200 -4.14 7.91 -15.63
C LEU A 200 -2.95 7.95 -16.59
N LYS A 201 -3.21 8.06 -17.90
CA LYS A 201 -2.22 7.97 -18.98
C LYS A 201 -0.94 8.79 -18.77
N PRO A 202 -0.95 10.03 -18.27
CA PRO A 202 0.27 10.82 -18.07
C PRO A 202 1.24 10.24 -17.03
N TYR A 203 0.74 9.43 -16.10
CA TYR A 203 1.52 8.86 -15.01
C TYR A 203 2.11 7.48 -15.34
N VAL A 204 1.53 6.76 -16.31
CA VAL A 204 1.89 5.37 -16.58
C VAL A 204 3.23 5.26 -17.31
N THR A 205 4.10 4.38 -16.83
CA THR A 205 5.39 4.10 -17.46
C THR A 205 5.88 2.68 -17.13
N ASP A 206 6.94 2.25 -17.82
CA ASP A 206 7.74 1.10 -17.39
C ASP A 206 8.64 1.53 -16.23
N THR A 207 8.13 1.34 -15.01
CA THR A 207 8.86 1.71 -13.79
C THR A 207 10.12 0.89 -13.57
N SER A 208 10.17 -0.36 -14.05
CA SER A 208 11.37 -1.20 -13.91
C SER A 208 12.50 -0.64 -14.75
N LEU A 209 12.21 -0.32 -16.02
CA LEU A 209 13.18 0.33 -16.92
C LEU A 209 13.61 1.69 -16.37
N LEU A 210 12.65 2.53 -15.95
CA LEU A 210 12.92 3.84 -15.37
C LEU A 210 13.90 3.75 -14.18
N LEU A 211 13.62 2.87 -13.22
CA LEU A 211 14.43 2.76 -12.01
C LEU A 211 15.82 2.17 -12.31
N ASN A 212 15.92 1.20 -13.22
CA ASN A 212 17.21 0.63 -13.60
C ASN A 212 18.09 1.61 -14.39
N ASN A 213 17.50 2.48 -15.21
CA ASN A 213 18.21 3.57 -15.87
C ASN A 213 18.71 4.60 -14.85
N ALA A 214 17.85 5.01 -13.92
CA ALA A 214 18.22 5.91 -12.83
C ALA A 214 19.40 5.37 -11.99
N LEU A 215 19.39 4.07 -11.64
CA LEU A 215 20.51 3.44 -10.94
C LEU A 215 21.81 3.48 -11.77
N SER A 216 21.71 3.30 -13.10
CA SER A 216 22.85 3.35 -14.01
C SER A 216 23.43 4.77 -14.14
N GLU A 217 22.60 5.78 -13.93
CA GLU A 217 22.96 7.20 -13.85
C GLU A 217 23.41 7.64 -12.44
N ASN A 218 23.66 6.69 -11.53
CA ASN A 218 24.03 6.93 -10.13
C ASN A 218 23.01 7.73 -9.32
N LYS A 219 21.73 7.72 -9.72
CA LYS A 219 20.63 8.32 -8.97
C LYS A 219 20.35 7.52 -7.70
N THR A 220 19.98 8.23 -6.64
CA THR A 220 19.65 7.64 -5.35
C THR A 220 18.16 7.32 -5.29
N ILE A 221 17.83 6.06 -5.00
CA ILE A 221 16.46 5.55 -4.97
C ILE A 221 16.14 5.11 -3.55
N LEU A 222 15.02 5.58 -3.02
CA LEU A 222 14.48 5.17 -1.73
C LEU A 222 13.26 4.28 -1.94
N LEU A 223 13.34 3.03 -1.50
CA LEU A 223 12.27 2.04 -1.58
C LEU A 223 11.48 2.09 -0.26
N GLU A 224 10.29 2.68 -0.30
CA GLU A 224 9.41 2.92 0.83
C GLU A 224 8.50 1.71 1.09
N GLY A 225 8.70 1.05 2.22
CA GLY A 225 7.85 -0.07 2.66
C GLY A 225 6.51 0.37 3.24
N GLY A 226 5.43 -0.28 2.79
CA GLY A 226 4.16 -0.30 3.52
C GLY A 226 4.22 -1.28 4.71
N GLN A 227 3.31 -1.16 5.68
CA GLN A 227 3.15 -2.11 6.81
C GLN A 227 4.48 -2.38 7.57
N GLY A 228 4.70 -3.57 8.13
CA GLY A 228 5.93 -3.95 8.83
C GLY A 228 6.21 -5.44 8.67
N THR A 229 7.43 -5.87 8.98
CA THR A 229 7.95 -7.23 8.80
C THR A 229 7.05 -8.30 9.40
N LEU A 230 6.43 -8.05 10.55
CA LEU A 230 5.60 -9.06 11.22
C LEU A 230 4.17 -9.14 10.68
N LEU A 231 3.85 -8.29 9.70
CA LEU A 231 2.67 -8.39 8.85
C LEU A 231 3.00 -8.98 7.48
N ASP A 232 4.24 -9.43 7.24
CA ASP A 232 4.61 -10.13 6.01
C ASP A 232 3.81 -11.43 5.84
N VAL A 233 3.41 -11.73 4.61
CA VAL A 233 2.59 -12.91 4.32
C VAL A 233 3.32 -14.22 4.62
N ASP A 234 4.65 -14.24 4.49
CA ASP A 234 5.49 -15.42 4.71
C ASP A 234 6.15 -15.40 6.10
N HIS A 235 6.61 -14.22 6.53
CA HIS A 235 7.46 -14.08 7.73
C HIS A 235 6.73 -13.48 8.94
N GLY A 236 5.47 -13.07 8.78
CA GLY A 236 4.69 -12.46 9.83
C GLY A 236 3.93 -13.46 10.71
N THR A 237 3.08 -12.92 11.59
CA THR A 237 2.22 -13.73 12.47
C THR A 237 1.02 -14.33 11.73
N TYR A 238 1.27 -15.19 10.74
CA TYR A 238 0.25 -15.81 9.91
C TYR A 238 -0.81 -16.54 10.76
N PRO A 239 -2.13 -16.42 10.45
CA PRO A 239 -2.73 -15.75 9.29
C PRO A 239 -3.02 -14.24 9.48
N PHE A 240 -2.62 -13.64 10.60
CA PHE A 240 -2.91 -12.25 10.93
C PHE A 240 -1.88 -11.29 10.32
N VAL A 241 -1.82 -11.29 8.99
CA VAL A 241 -0.80 -10.63 8.17
C VAL A 241 -1.44 -9.91 6.97
N THR A 242 -0.69 -9.09 6.25
CA THR A 242 -1.10 -8.60 4.92
C THR A 242 -0.83 -9.67 3.86
N SER A 243 -1.34 -9.48 2.65
CA SER A 243 -1.17 -10.42 1.53
C SER A 243 0.01 -10.06 0.62
N SER A 244 1.02 -9.41 1.17
CA SER A 244 2.19 -8.87 0.47
C SER A 244 3.44 -9.03 1.33
N ASN A 245 4.61 -8.65 0.79
CA ASN A 245 5.89 -8.75 1.49
C ASN A 245 6.46 -7.36 1.83
N PRO A 246 6.24 -6.84 3.05
CA PRO A 246 6.87 -5.62 3.59
C PRO A 246 8.38 -5.71 3.79
N VAL A 247 8.94 -6.92 3.79
CA VAL A 247 10.39 -7.11 3.98
C VAL A 247 11.20 -6.60 2.79
N ALA A 248 12.51 -6.40 2.98
CA ALA A 248 13.38 -5.84 1.94
C ALA A 248 13.43 -6.68 0.65
N GLY A 249 13.23 -8.01 0.73
CA GLY A 249 13.10 -8.85 -0.45
C GLY A 249 11.91 -8.48 -1.35
N GLY A 250 10.80 -8.01 -0.74
CA GLY A 250 9.65 -7.49 -1.46
C GLY A 250 9.96 -6.21 -2.24
N ALA A 251 10.97 -5.43 -1.81
CA ALA A 251 11.41 -4.25 -2.53
C ALA A 251 12.01 -4.57 -3.89
N ALA A 252 12.75 -5.68 -4.00
CA ALA A 252 13.30 -6.15 -5.27
C ALA A 252 12.18 -6.58 -6.23
N THR A 253 11.29 -7.48 -5.78
CA THR A 253 10.21 -8.04 -6.61
C THR A 253 9.14 -7.00 -6.96
N GLY A 254 8.94 -6.01 -6.08
CA GLY A 254 7.92 -4.97 -6.23
C GLY A 254 8.35 -3.73 -7.00
N SER A 255 9.64 -3.61 -7.35
CA SER A 255 10.19 -2.48 -8.13
C SER A 255 10.90 -2.89 -9.42
N GLY A 256 11.30 -4.17 -9.58
CA GLY A 256 12.13 -4.61 -10.70
C GLY A 256 13.62 -4.28 -10.54
N ILE A 257 14.04 -3.89 -9.33
CA ILE A 257 15.46 -3.69 -8.99
C ILE A 257 16.04 -5.03 -8.54
N GLY A 258 17.15 -5.45 -9.15
CA GLY A 258 17.85 -6.67 -8.76
C GLY A 258 18.32 -6.62 -7.30
N PRO A 259 18.23 -7.74 -6.54
CA PRO A 259 18.55 -7.74 -5.11
C PRO A 259 19.99 -7.33 -4.82
N ASN A 260 20.93 -7.62 -5.73
CA ASN A 260 22.33 -7.21 -5.65
C ASN A 260 22.56 -5.69 -5.80
N LYS A 261 21.53 -4.93 -6.21
CA LYS A 261 21.60 -3.47 -6.32
C LYS A 261 21.10 -2.76 -5.06
N ILE A 262 20.50 -3.46 -4.10
CA ILE A 262 20.09 -2.88 -2.82
C ILE A 262 21.34 -2.73 -1.95
N SER A 263 21.72 -1.49 -1.66
CA SER A 263 22.95 -1.19 -0.93
C SER A 263 22.75 -1.07 0.58
N THR A 264 21.56 -0.66 1.02
CA THR A 264 21.26 -0.42 2.44
C THR A 264 19.81 -0.81 2.75
N VAL A 265 19.60 -1.43 3.91
CA VAL A 265 18.27 -1.68 4.49
C VAL A 265 18.20 -0.98 5.85
N ILE A 266 17.23 -0.09 6.00
CA ILE A 266 16.96 0.67 7.22
C ILE A 266 15.68 0.10 7.86
N GLY A 267 15.83 -0.54 9.01
CA GLY A 267 14.71 -0.99 9.83
C GLY A 267 14.25 0.12 10.77
N ILE A 268 12.99 0.53 10.64
CA ILE A 268 12.38 1.50 11.55
C ILE A 268 11.71 0.74 12.69
N VAL A 269 12.08 1.11 13.91
CA VAL A 269 11.62 0.49 15.16
C VAL A 269 11.04 1.59 16.04
N LYS A 270 9.84 1.37 16.58
CA LYS A 270 9.26 2.25 17.61
C LYS A 270 9.73 1.79 19.00
N ALA A 271 9.90 2.74 19.91
CA ALA A 271 10.37 2.50 21.29
C ALA A 271 9.44 1.60 22.13
N TYR A 272 8.23 1.35 21.64
CA TYR A 272 7.24 0.41 22.14
C TYR A 272 6.54 -0.22 20.93
N THR A 273 5.77 -1.27 21.13
CA THR A 273 5.10 -1.97 20.03
C THR A 273 3.64 -1.54 19.94
N THR A 274 3.13 -1.45 18.70
CA THR A 274 1.70 -1.30 18.46
C THR A 274 1.21 -2.27 17.41
N ARG A 275 -0.06 -2.65 17.50
CA ARG A 275 -0.71 -3.54 16.53
C ARG A 275 -2.10 -3.04 16.18
N VAL A 276 -2.37 -2.96 14.88
CA VAL A 276 -3.72 -2.74 14.34
C VAL A 276 -4.32 -4.10 13.98
N GLY A 277 -5.56 -4.33 14.37
CA GLY A 277 -6.28 -5.56 14.03
C GLY A 277 -6.05 -6.71 15.00
N ALA A 278 -6.51 -7.90 14.60
CA ALA A 278 -6.43 -9.11 15.42
C ALA A 278 -5.02 -9.74 15.35
N GLY A 279 -4.84 -10.81 16.13
CA GLY A 279 -3.65 -11.65 16.11
C GLY A 279 -2.81 -11.59 17.38
N PRO A 280 -1.83 -12.50 17.53
CA PRO A 280 -0.98 -12.58 18.72
C PRO A 280 -0.22 -11.28 18.97
N PHE A 281 -0.11 -10.90 20.23
CA PHE A 281 0.68 -9.76 20.66
C PHE A 281 1.24 -10.05 22.06
N PRO A 282 2.42 -10.71 22.15
CA PRO A 282 2.94 -11.23 23.41
C PRO A 282 3.17 -10.16 24.49
N THR A 283 3.59 -8.96 24.08
CA THR A 283 3.91 -7.84 24.98
C THR A 283 2.75 -6.87 25.17
N GLU A 284 1.52 -7.23 24.77
CA GLU A 284 0.35 -6.36 24.89
C GLU A 284 0.05 -5.98 26.35
N LEU A 285 -0.24 -4.70 26.55
CA LEU A 285 -0.57 -4.12 27.84
C LEU A 285 -2.06 -3.86 27.96
N PHE A 286 -2.65 -4.39 29.04
CA PHE A 286 -4.06 -4.21 29.41
C PHE A 286 -4.22 -3.30 30.65
N ASP A 287 -3.14 -2.68 31.10
CA ASP A 287 -3.06 -1.84 32.29
C ASP A 287 -2.98 -0.35 31.93
N GLN A 288 -2.71 0.48 32.95
CA GLN A 288 -2.59 1.93 32.79
C GLN A 288 -1.41 2.33 31.89
N ASN A 289 -0.32 1.55 31.85
CA ASN A 289 0.82 1.81 30.98
C ASN A 289 0.42 1.67 29.51
N GLY A 290 -0.37 0.63 29.18
CA GLY A 290 -0.90 0.43 27.83
C GLY A 290 -1.78 1.59 27.35
N LYS A 291 -2.59 2.15 28.27
CA LYS A 291 -3.41 3.33 27.99
C LYS A 291 -2.56 4.59 27.81
N GLU A 292 -1.59 4.81 28.68
CA GLU A 292 -0.70 5.98 28.61
C GLU A 292 0.13 5.99 27.32
N LEU A 293 0.71 4.86 26.93
CA LEU A 293 1.42 4.72 25.64
C LEU A 293 0.51 5.07 24.46
N ARG A 294 -0.74 4.62 24.51
CA ARG A 294 -1.71 4.91 23.45
C ARG A 294 -2.04 6.40 23.35
N ASP A 295 -2.33 7.03 24.49
CA ASP A 295 -2.75 8.43 24.57
C ASP A 295 -1.60 9.36 24.20
N VAL A 296 -0.40 9.14 24.75
CA VAL A 296 0.82 9.93 24.47
C VAL A 296 1.28 9.73 23.02
N GLY A 297 1.22 8.51 22.51
CA GLY A 297 1.60 8.18 21.14
C GLY A 297 0.61 8.65 20.07
N GLY A 298 -0.61 9.02 20.48
CA GLY A 298 -1.70 9.29 19.53
C GLY A 298 -2.08 8.05 18.72
N GLU A 299 -2.07 6.87 19.36
CA GLU A 299 -2.17 5.56 18.73
C GLU A 299 -3.61 5.18 18.34
N PHE A 300 -4.16 5.99 17.44
CA PHE A 300 -5.50 5.87 16.88
C PHE A 300 -5.40 5.83 15.35
N GLY A 301 -6.24 5.01 14.72
CA GLY A 301 -6.29 4.95 13.26
C GLY A 301 -6.65 6.30 12.66
N THR A 302 -5.81 6.83 11.76
CA THR A 302 -6.00 8.17 11.15
C THR A 302 -7.32 8.34 10.40
N THR A 303 -7.89 7.27 9.84
CA THR A 303 -9.17 7.30 9.13
C THR A 303 -10.34 6.80 9.97
N THR A 304 -10.12 5.80 10.83
CA THR A 304 -11.21 5.11 11.54
C THR A 304 -11.36 5.52 13.00
N GLY A 305 -10.36 6.21 13.58
CA GLY A 305 -10.28 6.49 15.01
C GLY A 305 -10.09 5.25 15.89
N ARG A 306 -9.92 4.05 15.29
CA ARG A 306 -9.83 2.80 16.04
C ARG A 306 -8.57 2.79 16.89
N GLU A 307 -8.72 2.47 18.17
CA GLU A 307 -7.62 2.29 19.11
C GLU A 307 -6.67 1.20 18.63
N ARG A 308 -5.38 1.48 18.72
CA ARG A 308 -4.34 0.48 18.49
C ARG A 308 -4.00 -0.21 19.81
N ARG A 309 -3.72 -1.49 19.71
CA ARG A 309 -3.19 -2.28 20.82
C ARG A 309 -1.75 -1.80 21.04
N CYS A 310 -1.35 -1.61 22.30
CA CYS A 310 -0.03 -1.12 22.68
C CYS A 310 0.65 -2.11 23.61
N GLY A 311 1.97 -2.21 23.52
CA GLY A 311 2.75 -3.16 24.30
C GLY A 311 4.20 -2.72 24.49
N TRP A 312 4.92 -3.42 25.36
CA TRP A 312 6.35 -3.17 25.54
C TRP A 312 7.15 -3.41 24.26
N TYR A 313 8.34 -2.80 24.19
CA TYR A 313 9.32 -3.16 23.17
C TYR A 313 9.61 -4.67 23.23
N ASP A 314 9.52 -5.32 22.08
CA ASP A 314 9.72 -6.75 21.91
C ASP A 314 11.04 -6.94 21.15
N ALA A 315 12.13 -7.20 21.88
CA ALA A 315 13.48 -7.33 21.31
C ALA A 315 13.73 -8.64 20.54
N PRO A 316 13.11 -9.79 20.91
CA PRO A 316 13.16 -11.01 20.10
C PRO A 316 12.58 -10.90 18.69
N VAL A 317 11.71 -9.92 18.48
CA VAL A 317 11.01 -9.62 17.24
C VAL A 317 11.84 -8.71 16.33
#